data_AF-A0A7C7D8X7-F1
#
_entry.id   AF-A0A7C7D8X7-F1
#
_cell.length_a   1.000
_cell.length_b   1.000
_cell.length_c   1.000
_cell.angle_alpha   90.00
_cell.angle_beta   90.00
_cell.angle_gamma   90.00
#
_symmetry.space_group_name_H-M   'P 1'
#
loop_
_entity.id
_entity.type
_entity.pdbx_description
1 polymer ?
#
loop_
_entity_poly.entity_id
_entity_poly.type
_entity_poly.pdbx_seq_one_letter_code
_entity_poly.pdbx_strand_id
1 'polypeptide(L)'
;MKKFFSILTLVIALLLVANPVIAATGTYQAGESSPSVVIAGRANLWGAPGYWDLTNNPNIPDGAIITGIYEYWTSQYPNTGLQVALFRSSTGSGYYTTSGADIPGFAGMPVKQKWETRCNAQVSTWIWPVLTIRWSTPDSANGVIEGVTTLSQDESTTETTIWSTKASDDFVLTLDE
;
A
#
# COMPACT_ATOMS: atom_id res chain seq x y z
N MET A 1 21.58 38.97 -35.35
CA MET A 1 21.39 38.49 -33.96
C MET A 1 20.05 37.79 -33.69
N LYS A 2 19.15 37.58 -34.68
CA LYS A 2 17.87 36.87 -34.46
C LYS A 2 17.94 35.33 -34.54
N LYS A 3 18.96 34.77 -35.21
CA LYS A 3 19.11 33.32 -35.40
C LYS A 3 19.63 32.56 -34.16
N PHE A 4 20.36 33.25 -33.28
CA PHE A 4 20.91 32.64 -32.05
C PHE A 4 19.84 32.40 -30.97
N PHE A 5 18.85 33.29 -30.86
CA PHE A 5 17.72 33.09 -29.94
C PHE A 5 16.92 31.84 -30.29
N SER A 6 16.71 31.54 -31.57
CA SER A 6 15.91 30.37 -32.02
C SER A 6 16.55 29.01 -31.72
N ILE A 7 17.89 28.93 -31.68
CA ILE A 7 18.59 27.68 -31.39
C ILE A 7 18.59 27.42 -29.89
N LEU A 8 18.75 28.47 -29.08
CA LEU A 8 18.74 28.34 -27.62
C LEU A 8 17.36 27.90 -27.09
N THR A 9 16.25 28.40 -27.64
CA THR A 9 14.90 27.95 -27.26
C THR A 9 14.63 26.50 -27.68
N LEU A 10 15.13 26.08 -28.85
CA LEU A 10 14.99 24.69 -29.32
C LEU A 10 15.78 23.71 -28.43
N VAL A 11 16.97 24.11 -27.99
CA VAL A 11 17.81 23.30 -27.07
C VAL A 11 17.15 23.19 -25.69
N ILE A 12 16.57 24.27 -25.17
CA ILE A 12 15.82 24.24 -23.89
C ILE A 12 14.56 23.37 -24.02
N ALA A 13 13.82 23.47 -25.12
CA ALA A 13 12.66 22.62 -25.38
C ALA A 13 13.02 21.14 -25.55
N LEU A 14 14.14 20.82 -26.21
CA LEU A 14 14.64 19.43 -26.30
C LEU A 14 15.13 18.91 -24.94
N LEU A 15 15.77 19.74 -24.12
CA LEU A 15 16.20 19.37 -22.75
C LEU A 15 15.00 19.11 -21.82
N LEU A 16 13.88 19.79 -22.02
CA LEU A 16 12.62 19.56 -21.29
C LEU A 16 11.91 18.26 -21.70
N VAL A 17 12.10 17.79 -22.94
CA VAL A 17 11.51 16.54 -23.46
C VAL A 17 12.41 15.31 -23.21
N ALA A 18 13.70 15.53 -22.95
CA ALA A 18 14.69 14.45 -22.78
C ALA A 18 14.83 13.90 -21.35
N ASN A 19 14.06 14.41 -20.38
CA ASN A 19 14.01 13.81 -19.04
C ASN A 19 12.84 12.82 -19.00
N PRO A 20 13.05 11.51 -19.26
CA PRO A 20 12.05 10.54 -18.83
C PRO A 20 11.87 10.74 -17.33
N VAL A 21 10.64 10.99 -16.89
CA VAL A 21 10.32 10.88 -15.46
C VAL A 21 10.57 9.43 -15.11
N ILE A 22 11.72 9.14 -14.53
CA ILE A 22 12.08 7.79 -14.08
C ILE A 22 11.21 7.52 -12.86
N ALA A 23 10.34 6.50 -12.89
CA ALA A 23 9.68 6.01 -11.70
C ALA A 23 10.70 5.81 -10.57
N ALA A 24 10.53 6.58 -9.49
CA ALA A 24 11.29 6.35 -8.28
C ALA A 24 10.78 5.05 -7.66
N THR A 25 11.71 4.21 -7.21
CA THR A 25 11.39 3.01 -6.43
C THR A 25 12.10 3.08 -5.09
N GLY A 26 11.50 2.48 -4.08
CA GLY A 26 12.09 2.48 -2.75
C GLY A 26 11.57 1.36 -1.87
N THR A 27 12.22 1.20 -0.73
CA THR A 27 11.76 0.34 0.36
C THR A 27 11.64 1.19 1.61
N TYR A 28 10.50 1.13 2.27
CA TYR A 28 10.24 1.77 3.55
C TYR A 28 10.08 0.71 4.64
N GLN A 29 10.93 0.81 5.66
CA GLN A 29 10.86 -0.01 6.86
C GLN A 29 10.04 0.75 7.90
N ALA A 30 8.77 0.37 8.08
CA ALA A 30 7.90 1.02 9.05
C ALA A 30 8.25 0.65 10.50
N GLY A 31 9.02 -0.43 10.70
CA GLY A 31 9.46 -0.89 12.00
C GLY A 31 8.36 -1.64 12.74
N GLU A 32 8.49 -1.74 14.06
CA GLU A 32 7.49 -2.36 14.94
C GLU A 32 6.16 -1.59 14.88
N SER A 33 5.06 -2.30 15.05
CA SER A 33 3.75 -1.66 15.22
C SER A 33 3.66 -0.85 16.52
N SER A 34 2.63 -0.02 16.64
CA SER A 34 2.19 0.57 17.90
C SER A 34 0.81 0.01 18.30
N PRO A 35 0.67 -0.75 19.41
CA PRO A 35 1.75 -1.27 20.27
C PRO A 35 2.67 -2.25 19.54
N SER A 36 3.89 -2.44 20.03
CA SER A 36 4.88 -3.36 19.43
C SER A 36 4.60 -4.84 19.69
N VAL A 37 3.70 -5.11 20.64
CA VAL A 37 3.20 -6.45 20.94
C VAL A 37 1.71 -6.50 20.63
N VAL A 38 1.32 -7.40 19.73
CA VAL A 38 -0.07 -7.61 19.33
C VAL A 38 -0.53 -8.94 19.89
N ILE A 39 -1.56 -8.91 20.73
CA ILE A 39 -1.97 -10.07 21.53
C ILE A 39 -3.15 -10.75 20.85
N ALA A 40 -2.99 -12.02 20.47
CA ALA A 40 -4.10 -12.91 20.19
C ALA A 40 -4.73 -13.27 21.55
N GLY A 41 -5.86 -12.62 21.85
CA GLY A 41 -6.50 -12.69 23.16
C GLY A 41 -7.11 -14.07 23.46
N ARG A 42 -8.45 -14.11 23.57
CA ARG A 42 -9.20 -15.35 23.81
C ARG A 42 -9.13 -16.26 22.58
N ALA A 43 -9.21 -17.56 22.83
CA ALA A 43 -9.23 -18.57 21.77
C ALA A 43 -10.22 -18.20 20.64
N ASN A 44 -9.73 -18.18 19.41
CA ASN A 44 -10.49 -17.95 18.18
C ASN A 44 -11.09 -16.54 18.01
N LEU A 45 -10.65 -15.53 18.75
CA LEU A 45 -11.01 -14.12 18.51
C LEU A 45 -9.83 -13.31 18.01
N TRP A 46 -10.09 -12.38 17.09
CA TRP A 46 -9.10 -11.40 16.66
C TRP A 46 -8.71 -10.50 17.83
N GLY A 47 -7.41 -10.41 18.06
CA GLY A 47 -6.82 -9.57 19.07
C GLY A 47 -7.01 -8.07 18.84
N ALA A 48 -6.64 -7.29 19.85
CA ALA A 48 -6.49 -5.85 19.69
C ALA A 48 -5.37 -5.57 18.66
N PRO A 49 -5.55 -4.57 17.79
CA PRO A 49 -4.62 -4.30 16.70
C PRO A 49 -3.31 -3.63 17.09
N GLY A 50 -2.29 -3.87 16.27
CA GLY A 50 -1.10 -3.02 16.15
C GLY A 50 -1.17 -2.15 14.91
N TYR A 51 -0.67 -0.92 14.98
CA TYR A 51 -0.82 0.07 13.91
C TYR A 51 0.50 0.61 13.37
N TRP A 52 0.49 1.00 12.10
CA TRP A 52 1.46 1.91 11.47
C TRP A 52 0.71 3.04 10.78
N ASP A 53 0.98 4.29 11.17
CA ASP A 53 0.43 5.47 10.48
C ASP A 53 1.49 6.04 9.53
N LEU A 54 1.31 5.79 8.24
CA LEU A 54 2.20 6.29 7.17
C LEU A 54 1.61 7.51 6.44
N THR A 55 0.45 8.01 6.88
CA THR A 55 -0.31 9.06 6.18
C THR A 55 0.54 10.31 5.90
N ASN A 56 1.34 10.72 6.88
CA ASN A 56 2.18 11.92 6.81
C ASN A 56 3.68 11.60 6.75
N ASN A 57 4.07 10.42 6.25
CA ASN A 57 5.47 10.03 6.27
C ASN A 57 6.30 10.83 5.25
N PRO A 58 7.34 11.59 5.68
CA PRO A 58 8.13 12.42 4.78
C PRO A 58 9.11 11.62 3.90
N ASN A 59 9.40 10.37 4.26
CA ASN A 59 10.37 9.52 3.55
C ASN A 59 9.72 8.70 2.41
N ILE A 60 8.41 8.81 2.25
CA ILE A 60 7.65 8.18 1.17
C ILE A 60 7.16 9.32 0.27
N PRO A 61 7.41 9.27 -1.05
CA PRO A 61 6.86 10.26 -1.98
C PRO A 61 5.33 10.25 -1.99
N ASP A 62 4.73 11.40 -2.28
CA ASP A 62 3.30 11.47 -2.57
C ASP A 62 2.99 10.69 -3.86
N GLY A 63 1.85 9.99 -3.88
CA GLY A 63 1.46 9.12 -4.99
C GLY A 63 2.25 7.81 -5.09
N ALA A 64 3.12 7.48 -4.13
CA ALA A 64 3.76 6.17 -4.08
C ALA A 64 2.71 5.06 -3.92
N ILE A 65 2.81 4.06 -4.80
CA ILE A 65 1.98 2.85 -4.79
C ILE A 65 2.83 1.65 -4.38
N ILE A 66 2.17 0.66 -3.78
CA ILE A 66 2.79 -0.57 -3.30
C ILE A 66 3.19 -1.45 -4.49
N THR A 67 4.44 -1.88 -4.50
CA THR A 67 4.94 -2.91 -5.43
C THR A 67 5.24 -4.23 -4.72
N GLY A 68 5.31 -4.20 -3.38
CA GLY A 68 5.37 -5.36 -2.51
C GLY A 68 5.22 -4.93 -1.06
N ILE A 69 4.60 -5.75 -0.23
CA ILE A 69 4.38 -5.46 1.19
C ILE A 69 4.42 -6.77 1.95
N TYR A 70 5.25 -6.82 2.99
CA TYR A 70 5.39 -8.00 3.82
C TYR A 70 5.50 -7.60 5.27
N GLU A 71 4.94 -8.46 6.10
CA GLU A 71 4.96 -8.34 7.54
C GLU A 71 5.82 -9.46 8.10
N TYR A 72 6.91 -9.12 8.76
CA TYR A 72 7.67 -10.09 9.53
C TYR A 72 7.13 -10.11 10.96
N TRP A 73 6.77 -11.28 11.44
CA TRP A 73 6.35 -11.45 12.82
C TRP A 73 6.95 -12.73 13.40
N THR A 74 7.24 -12.68 14.70
CA THR A 74 7.55 -13.84 15.52
C THR A 74 6.47 -13.99 16.57
N SER A 75 6.21 -15.23 17.01
CA SER A 75 5.28 -15.50 18.10
C SER A 75 6.00 -16.08 19.30
N GLN A 76 5.45 -15.86 20.49
CA GLN A 76 5.97 -16.51 21.71
C GLN A 76 5.89 -18.04 21.60
N TYR A 77 4.77 -18.55 21.05
CA TYR A 77 4.53 -19.98 20.87
C TYR A 77 4.29 -20.29 19.40
N PRO A 78 5.25 -20.95 18.71
CA PRO A 78 4.99 -21.54 17.41
C PRO A 78 4.03 -22.73 17.58
N ASN A 79 3.04 -22.87 16.69
CA ASN A 79 2.03 -23.97 16.66
C ASN A 79 0.74 -23.79 17.49
N THR A 80 0.23 -22.57 17.68
CA THR A 80 -1.06 -22.31 18.37
C THR A 80 -2.27 -22.17 17.43
N GLY A 81 -2.16 -22.61 16.17
CA GLY A 81 -3.14 -22.25 15.14
C GLY A 81 -3.19 -20.74 14.87
N LEU A 82 -2.05 -20.06 15.03
CA LEU A 82 -1.92 -18.62 14.86
C LEU A 82 -2.24 -18.21 13.42
N GLN A 83 -3.17 -17.28 13.30
CA GLN A 83 -3.49 -16.54 12.09
C GLN A 83 -3.12 -15.09 12.32
N VAL A 84 -2.43 -14.49 11.36
CA VAL A 84 -2.08 -13.07 11.35
C VAL A 84 -2.63 -12.47 10.08
N ALA A 85 -3.14 -11.26 10.13
CA ALA A 85 -3.65 -10.55 8.97
C ALA A 85 -3.28 -9.07 9.04
N LEU A 86 -2.98 -8.52 7.87
CA LEU A 86 -2.71 -7.10 7.67
C LEU A 86 -3.92 -6.47 6.98
N PHE A 87 -4.31 -5.30 7.44
CA PHE A 87 -5.50 -4.57 7.04
C PHE A 87 -5.13 -3.13 6.66
N ARG A 88 -5.89 -2.58 5.72
CA ARG A 88 -6.01 -1.12 5.58
C ARG A 88 -7.00 -0.63 6.61
N SER A 89 -6.56 0.15 7.60
CA SER A 89 -7.45 0.60 8.68
C SER A 89 -8.61 1.45 8.17
N SER A 90 -8.43 2.16 7.04
CA SER A 90 -9.48 3.01 6.46
C SER A 90 -10.64 2.23 5.84
N THR A 91 -10.40 1.02 5.36
CA THR A 91 -11.44 0.22 4.67
C THR A 91 -11.82 -1.06 5.41
N GLY A 92 -11.05 -1.46 6.43
CA GLY A 92 -11.21 -2.74 7.12
C GLY A 92 -10.91 -3.97 6.25
N SER A 93 -10.40 -3.77 5.04
CA SER A 93 -10.05 -4.83 4.10
C SER A 93 -8.64 -5.33 4.39
N GLY A 94 -8.48 -6.65 4.50
CA GLY A 94 -7.18 -7.24 4.77
C GLY A 94 -6.97 -8.62 4.15
N TYR A 95 -5.75 -9.10 4.32
CA TYR A 95 -5.31 -10.41 3.88
C TYR A 95 -4.54 -11.12 4.99
N TYR A 96 -4.68 -12.44 5.07
CA TYR A 96 -3.82 -13.25 5.92
C TYR A 96 -2.35 -13.09 5.52
N THR A 97 -1.46 -13.07 6.50
CA THR A 97 -0.02 -12.95 6.30
C THR A 97 0.67 -14.27 6.63
N THR A 98 1.69 -14.59 5.85
CA THR A 98 2.72 -15.56 6.23
C THR A 98 3.96 -14.74 6.56
N SER A 99 4.55 -14.95 7.74
CA SER A 99 5.67 -14.14 8.23
C SER A 99 6.79 -14.00 7.19
N GLY A 100 7.12 -12.76 6.83
CA GLY A 100 8.16 -12.41 5.86
C GLY A 100 7.83 -12.68 4.39
N ALA A 101 6.64 -13.20 4.08
CA ALA A 101 6.18 -13.38 2.71
C ALA A 101 5.47 -12.12 2.19
N ASP A 102 5.57 -11.90 0.88
CA ASP A 102 4.88 -10.80 0.20
C ASP A 102 3.36 -11.03 0.20
N ILE A 103 2.60 -9.95 0.33
CA ILE A 103 1.14 -9.94 0.37
C ILE A 103 0.63 -9.27 -0.92
N PRO A 104 0.48 -10.04 -2.02
CA PRO A 104 0.28 -9.48 -3.36
C PRO A 104 -1.04 -8.72 -3.51
N GLY A 105 -2.06 -9.04 -2.69
CA GLY A 105 -3.39 -8.42 -2.75
C GLY A 105 -3.41 -6.91 -2.46
N PHE A 106 -2.29 -6.32 -2.03
CA PHE A 106 -2.14 -4.87 -1.80
C PHE A 106 -1.37 -4.15 -2.92
N ALA A 107 -0.86 -4.85 -3.94
CA ALA A 107 -0.15 -4.22 -5.04
C ALA A 107 -0.99 -3.15 -5.75
N GLY A 108 -0.36 -2.02 -6.12
CA GLY A 108 -1.03 -0.88 -6.75
C GLY A 108 -1.76 0.06 -5.78
N MET A 109 -1.92 -0.32 -4.51
CA MET A 109 -2.58 0.53 -3.52
C MET A 109 -1.66 1.65 -3.01
N PRO A 110 -2.22 2.76 -2.49
CA PRO A 110 -1.41 3.82 -1.88
C PRO A 110 -0.56 3.34 -0.70
N VAL A 111 0.69 3.80 -0.62
CA VAL A 111 1.57 3.48 0.52
C VAL A 111 1.20 4.32 1.76
N LYS A 112 0.94 5.62 1.55
CA LYS A 112 0.59 6.58 2.61
C LYS A 112 -0.84 6.38 3.08
N GLN A 113 -1.00 5.50 4.05
CA GLN A 113 -2.26 5.24 4.75
C GLN A 113 -1.98 4.64 6.13
N LYS A 114 -3.05 4.36 6.87
CA LYS A 114 -2.99 3.62 8.12
C LYS A 114 -3.07 2.12 7.85
N TRP A 115 -2.10 1.40 8.37
CA TRP A 115 -2.02 -0.04 8.35
C TRP A 115 -2.28 -0.60 9.73
N GLU A 116 -2.91 -1.76 9.77
CA GLU A 116 -3.28 -2.43 10.99
C GLU A 116 -3.01 -3.92 10.86
N THR A 117 -2.37 -4.50 11.86
CA THR A 117 -2.21 -5.95 11.98
C THR A 117 -3.02 -6.47 13.15
N ARG A 118 -3.62 -7.63 12.96
CA ARG A 118 -4.27 -8.39 14.02
C ARG A 118 -3.81 -9.82 13.96
N CYS A 119 -3.90 -10.49 15.10
CA CYS A 119 -3.70 -11.93 15.18
C CYS A 119 -4.81 -12.63 15.96
N ASN A 120 -5.04 -13.88 15.62
CA ASN A 120 -5.98 -14.80 16.23
C ASN A 120 -5.25 -16.13 16.46
N ALA A 121 -5.50 -16.81 17.57
CA ALA A 121 -4.95 -18.13 17.84
C ALA A 121 -5.92 -18.97 18.68
N GLN A 122 -5.75 -20.29 18.68
CA GLN A 122 -6.52 -21.22 19.51
C GLN A 122 -6.16 -21.10 21.00
N VAL A 123 -4.95 -20.61 21.29
CA VAL A 123 -4.43 -20.39 22.64
C VAL A 123 -3.86 -18.98 22.69
N SER A 124 -4.03 -18.32 23.84
CA SER A 124 -3.50 -16.96 24.03
C SER A 124 -2.01 -16.91 23.73
N THR A 125 -1.63 -15.97 22.88
CA THR A 125 -0.26 -15.74 22.42
C THR A 125 -0.13 -14.29 21.98
N TRP A 126 1.05 -13.89 21.55
CA TRP A 126 1.26 -12.58 20.95
C TRP A 126 2.33 -12.66 19.87
N ILE A 127 2.33 -11.63 19.04
CA ILE A 127 3.32 -11.41 17.99
C ILE A 127 4.06 -10.09 18.18
N TRP A 128 5.27 -10.02 17.64
CA TRP A 128 6.03 -8.78 17.45
C TRP A 128 6.14 -8.50 15.95
N PRO A 129 5.18 -7.73 15.37
CA PRO A 129 5.13 -7.55 13.94
C PRO A 129 5.94 -6.33 13.49
N VAL A 130 6.60 -6.47 12.35
CA VAL A 130 7.41 -5.44 11.69
C VAL A 130 6.98 -5.35 10.23
N LEU A 131 6.60 -4.15 9.80
CA LEU A 131 6.10 -3.92 8.45
C LEU A 131 7.19 -3.36 7.53
N THR A 132 7.33 -3.96 6.35
CA THR A 132 8.12 -3.42 5.24
C THR A 132 7.26 -3.23 4.00
N ILE A 133 7.44 -2.10 3.32
CA ILE A 133 6.74 -1.77 2.08
C ILE A 133 7.76 -1.42 1.00
N ARG A 134 7.69 -2.11 -0.14
CA ARG A 134 8.33 -1.71 -1.40
C ARG A 134 7.34 -0.89 -2.20
N TRP A 135 7.83 0.18 -2.82
CA TRP A 135 6.98 1.12 -3.53
C TRP A 135 7.60 1.64 -4.81
N SER A 136 6.75 2.14 -5.69
CA SER A 136 7.13 2.93 -6.85
C SER A 136 6.21 4.15 -6.98
N THR A 137 6.71 5.25 -7.52
CA THR A 137 5.83 6.31 -8.03
C THR A 137 5.36 5.92 -9.43
N PRO A 138 4.06 6.01 -9.76
CA PRO A 138 3.60 5.84 -11.13
C PRO A 138 4.37 6.80 -12.05
N ASP A 139 4.87 6.31 -13.19
CA ASP A 139 5.44 7.17 -14.21
C ASP A 139 4.37 8.19 -14.60
N SER A 140 4.61 9.48 -14.39
CA SER A 140 3.63 10.54 -14.71
C SER A 140 3.42 10.72 -16.23
N ALA A 141 3.80 9.74 -17.05
CA ALA A 141 3.41 9.60 -18.45
C ALA A 141 2.18 8.70 -18.65
N ASN A 142 1.80 7.87 -17.65
CA ASN A 142 0.56 7.09 -17.65
C ASN A 142 -0.19 7.33 -16.35
N GLY A 143 -0.97 8.42 -16.35
CA GLY A 143 -1.86 8.76 -15.27
C GLY A 143 -2.88 7.65 -15.00
N VAL A 144 -2.75 7.03 -13.85
CA VAL A 144 -3.89 6.48 -13.10
C VAL A 144 -3.75 6.98 -11.68
N ILE A 145 -4.32 8.17 -11.43
CA ILE A 145 -4.68 8.61 -10.09
C ILE A 145 -6.13 8.18 -9.92
N GLU A 146 -6.36 6.95 -9.44
CA GLU A 146 -7.67 6.64 -8.87
C GLU A 146 -7.75 7.30 -7.50
N GLY A 147 -8.46 8.42 -7.43
CA GLY A 147 -8.76 9.09 -6.16
C GLY A 147 -8.87 10.60 -6.29
N VAL A 148 -9.95 11.07 -6.90
CA VAL A 148 -10.78 12.24 -6.52
C VAL A 148 -11.78 12.43 -7.65
N THR A 149 -13.00 11.96 -7.45
CA THR A 149 -14.15 12.40 -8.24
C THR A 149 -14.98 13.30 -7.34
N THR A 150 -14.75 14.61 -7.41
CA THR A 150 -15.81 15.56 -7.06
C THR A 150 -16.93 15.32 -8.07
N LEU A 151 -18.05 14.76 -7.59
CA LEU A 151 -19.26 14.63 -8.37
C LEU A 151 -19.77 16.03 -8.71
N SER A 152 -19.46 16.53 -9.90
CA SER A 152 -20.33 17.45 -10.61
C SER A 152 -21.16 16.63 -11.58
N GLN A 153 -22.43 16.51 -11.23
CA GLN A 153 -23.51 16.00 -12.06
C GLN A 153 -23.55 16.79 -13.38
N ASP A 154 -23.27 16.13 -14.50
CA ASP A 154 -24.00 16.37 -15.74
C ASP A 154 -23.95 15.12 -16.64
N GLU A 155 -25.10 14.82 -17.23
CA GLU A 155 -25.39 13.63 -18.03
C GLU A 155 -24.68 13.69 -19.39
N SER A 156 -24.01 12.61 -19.81
CA SER A 156 -24.02 12.14 -21.21
C SER A 156 -23.12 10.91 -21.38
N THR A 157 -23.75 9.87 -21.91
CA THR A 157 -23.25 8.56 -22.32
C THR A 157 -21.95 8.56 -23.13
N THR A 158 -20.98 7.76 -22.70
CA THR A 158 -20.24 6.83 -23.58
C THR A 158 -19.48 5.80 -22.73
N GLU A 159 -19.93 4.54 -22.80
CA GLU A 159 -19.25 3.39 -22.18
C GLU A 159 -17.87 3.21 -22.83
N THR A 160 -16.80 3.42 -22.05
CA THR A 160 -15.47 2.90 -22.37
C THR A 160 -15.20 1.74 -21.43
N THR A 161 -15.36 0.52 -21.93
CA THR A 161 -14.99 -0.70 -21.19
C THR A 161 -13.47 -0.76 -21.07
N ILE A 162 -12.95 -0.28 -19.94
CA ILE A 162 -11.56 -0.51 -19.54
C ILE A 162 -11.53 -1.88 -18.87
N TRP A 163 -10.82 -2.83 -19.47
CA TRP A 163 -10.50 -4.10 -18.84
C TRP A 163 -9.49 -3.84 -17.70
N SER A 164 -9.98 -3.59 -16.49
CA SER A 164 -9.13 -3.79 -15.31
C SER A 164 -8.99 -5.30 -15.15
N THR A 165 -7.75 -5.77 -15.11
CA THR A 165 -7.47 -7.13 -14.65
C THR A 165 -7.79 -7.09 -13.17
N LYS A 166 -9.03 -7.44 -12.82
CA LYS A 166 -9.44 -7.74 -11.46
C LYS A 166 -8.36 -8.69 -10.92
N ALA A 167 -7.56 -8.22 -9.95
CA ALA A 167 -6.82 -9.15 -9.10
C ALA A 167 -7.85 -10.21 -8.71
N SER A 168 -7.47 -11.48 -8.85
CA SER A 168 -8.31 -12.65 -8.60
C SER A 168 -9.23 -12.42 -7.41
N ASP A 169 -10.39 -13.10 -7.38
CA ASP A 169 -11.31 -13.12 -6.25
C ASP A 169 -10.61 -13.68 -4.98
N ASP A 170 -9.64 -12.94 -4.48
CA ASP A 170 -8.85 -13.18 -3.31
C ASP A 170 -9.80 -12.86 -2.17
N PHE A 171 -9.91 -13.83 -1.27
CA PHE A 171 -10.73 -13.75 -0.08
C PHE A 171 -10.30 -12.54 0.76
N VAL A 172 -10.93 -11.38 0.53
CA VAL A 172 -10.72 -10.17 1.31
C VAL A 172 -11.37 -10.38 2.66
N LEU A 173 -10.57 -10.32 3.72
CA LEU A 173 -11.10 -10.26 5.07
C LEU A 173 -11.75 -8.90 5.27
N THR A 174 -13.03 -8.90 5.62
CA THR A 174 -13.71 -7.76 6.22
C THR A 174 -13.83 -8.00 7.71
N LEU A 175 -13.47 -7.02 8.53
CA LEU A 175 -13.75 -7.08 9.95
C LEU A 175 -15.27 -6.95 10.15
N ASP A 176 -15.93 -8.02 10.60
CA ASP A 176 -17.26 -7.90 11.21
C ASP A 176 -17.06 -7.32 12.62
N GLU A 177 -17.70 -6.17 12.89
CA GLU A 177 -17.70 -5.51 14.21
C GLU A 177 -18.44 -6.31 15.29
#